data_AF-G0M9T2-F1
#
_entry.id   AF-G0M9T2-F1
#
_cell.length_a   1.000
_cell.length_b   1.000
_cell.length_c   1.000
_cell.angle_alpha   90.00
_cell.angle_beta   90.00
_cell.angle_gamma   90.00
#
_symmetry.space_group_name_H-M   'P 1'
#
loop_
_entity.id
_entity.type
_entity.pdbx_description
1 polymer ?
#
loop_
_entity_poly.entity_id
_entity_poly.type
_entity_poly.pdbx_seq_one_letter_code
_entity_poly.pdbx_strand_id
1 'polypeptide(L)'
;MSYWCHFWIVEVAEWVPGEECGYPVNITAAVFGSIQSEFSLKHPLVLQVPQTADGVSQIIPALTLPVLTMLLIKELRRTESNRNKVLATHQSSGVPSSKTDHTTKMITIMTVASTFSEGPIGLILIVQIFAGPSVTTITANLNVIFGAIVALNTITHCLVCIVISSRYRKTVLEVFKFKNNTKR
;
A
#
# COMPACT_ATOMS: atom_id res chain seq x y z
N MET A 1 -7.86 1.42 -10.14
CA MET A 1 -9.32 1.58 -10.06
C MET A 1 -9.99 1.95 -11.40
N SER A 2 -9.29 1.92 -12.54
CA SER A 2 -9.84 2.44 -13.82
C SER A 2 -9.92 1.38 -14.92
N TYR A 3 -9.64 0.12 -14.62
CA TYR A 3 -9.41 -0.91 -15.64
C TYR A 3 -10.69 -1.47 -16.28
N TRP A 4 -11.86 -1.16 -15.71
CA TRP A 4 -13.15 -1.72 -16.11
C TRP A 4 -14.10 -0.72 -16.77
N CYS A 5 -13.67 0.53 -16.95
CA CYS A 5 -14.48 1.57 -17.60
C CYS A 5 -13.77 2.11 -18.82
N HIS A 6 -14.55 2.28 -19.88
CA HIS A 6 -14.10 2.99 -21.06
C HIS A 6 -14.29 4.48 -20.82
N PHE A 7 -13.19 5.23 -20.91
CA PHE A 7 -13.17 6.68 -20.78
C PHE A 7 -12.82 7.28 -22.13
N TRP A 8 -13.49 8.38 -22.48
CA TRP A 8 -13.10 9.18 -23.62
C TRP A 8 -12.29 10.36 -23.13
N ILE A 9 -11.14 10.59 -23.77
CA ILE A 9 -10.39 11.82 -23.58
C ILE A 9 -11.04 12.84 -24.49
N VAL A 10 -11.66 13.85 -23.90
CA VAL A 10 -12.31 14.95 -24.62
C VAL A 10 -11.71 16.26 -24.17
N GLU A 11 -11.75 17.25 -25.05
CA GLU A 11 -11.44 18.63 -24.69
C GLU A 11 -12.57 19.17 -23.80
N VAL A 12 -12.22 19.61 -22.59
CA VAL A 12 -13.19 20.03 -21.57
C VAL A 12 -13.15 21.54 -21.36
N ALA A 13 -12.01 22.17 -21.64
CA ALA A 13 -11.83 23.60 -21.54
C ALA A 13 -10.66 24.07 -22.41
N GLU A 14 -10.63 25.36 -22.73
CA GLU A 14 -9.44 26.03 -23.23
C GLU A 14 -8.67 26.63 -22.05
N TRP A 15 -7.39 26.26 -21.92
CA TRP A 15 -6.49 26.89 -20.98
C TRP A 15 -5.94 28.17 -21.60
N VAL A 16 -6.04 29.26 -20.84
CA VAL A 16 -5.45 30.55 -21.16
C VAL A 16 -4.38 30.84 -20.10
N PRO A 17 -3.15 31.23 -20.49
CA PRO A 17 -2.11 31.59 -19.54
C PRO A 17 -2.52 32.82 -18.73
N GLY A 18 -2.18 32.83 -17.44
CA GLY A 18 -2.27 34.04 -16.62
C GLY A 18 -1.28 35.10 -17.10
N GLU A 19 -1.57 36.38 -16.84
CA GLU A 19 -0.75 37.52 -17.28
C GLU A 19 0.71 37.42 -16.78
N GLU A 20 0.91 36.76 -15.64
CA GLU A 20 2.21 36.50 -15.02
C GLU A 20 3.10 35.49 -15.76
N CYS A 21 2.55 34.72 -16.71
CA CYS A 21 3.30 33.67 -17.40
C CYS A 21 4.12 34.19 -18.61
N GLY A 22 3.97 35.45 -19.01
CA GLY A 22 4.78 36.08 -20.08
C GLY A 22 4.53 35.56 -21.50
N TYR A 23 3.42 34.84 -21.72
CA TYR A 23 3.01 34.36 -23.05
C TYR A 23 2.32 35.48 -23.86
N PRO A 24 2.39 35.44 -25.21
CA PRO A 24 1.62 36.35 -26.04
C PRO A 24 0.11 36.11 -25.90
N VAL A 25 -0.67 37.20 -25.96
CA VAL A 25 -2.10 37.32 -25.58
C VAL A 25 -3.11 36.42 -26.32
N ASN A 26 -2.67 35.61 -27.29
CA ASN A 26 -3.54 34.76 -28.12
C ASN A 26 -3.14 33.28 -28.13
N ILE A 27 -2.39 32.80 -27.13
CA ILE A 27 -2.11 31.38 -27.01
C ILE A 27 -3.17 30.73 -26.12
N THR A 28 -3.95 29.85 -26.72
CA THR A 28 -4.82 28.91 -26.02
C THR A 28 -4.30 27.50 -26.19
N ALA A 29 -4.52 26.67 -25.18
CA ALA A 29 -4.22 25.24 -25.25
C ALA A 29 -5.43 24.43 -24.81
N ALA A 30 -5.73 23.35 -25.53
CA ALA A 30 -6.80 22.45 -25.17
C ALA A 30 -6.49 21.75 -23.83
N VAL A 31 -7.40 21.86 -22.86
CA VAL A 31 -7.41 21.07 -21.63
C VAL A 31 -8.21 19.81 -21.89
N PHE A 32 -7.50 18.69 -21.93
CA PHE A 32 -8.12 17.39 -22.05
C PHE A 32 -8.49 16.83 -20.68
N GLY A 33 -9.65 16.20 -20.60
CA GLY A 33 -10.11 15.49 -19.42
C GLY A 33 -10.81 14.20 -19.82
N SER A 34 -10.91 13.30 -18.86
CA SER A 34 -11.59 12.02 -19.04
C SER A 34 -13.05 12.15 -18.68
N ILE A 35 -13.96 11.90 -19.62
CA ILE A 35 -15.38 11.73 -19.33
C ILE A 35 -15.72 10.24 -19.28
N GLN A 36 -16.65 9.89 -18.40
CA GLN A 36 -17.15 8.53 -18.31
C GLN A 36 -18.08 8.24 -19.49
N SER A 37 -18.10 7.00 -19.97
CA SER A 37 -19.03 6.59 -21.04
C SER A 37 -20.49 6.83 -20.63
N GLU A 38 -21.35 7.21 -21.58
CA GLU A 38 -22.79 7.37 -21.35
C GLU A 38 -23.43 6.10 -20.76
N PHE A 39 -22.91 4.93 -21.15
CA PHE A 39 -23.33 3.65 -20.59
C PHE A 39 -23.11 3.56 -19.08
N SER A 40 -21.94 3.98 -18.59
CA SER A 40 -21.62 4.00 -17.16
C SER A 40 -22.45 5.02 -16.38
N LEU A 41 -22.76 6.17 -16.99
CA LEU A 41 -23.65 7.18 -16.41
C LEU A 41 -25.09 6.66 -16.29
N LYS A 42 -25.57 5.92 -17.29
CA LYS A 42 -26.92 5.35 -17.32
C LYS A 42 -27.08 4.15 -16.38
N HIS A 43 -26.01 3.39 -16.16
CA HIS A 43 -25.99 2.19 -15.32
C HIS A 43 -24.96 2.32 -14.19
N PRO A 44 -25.27 3.05 -13.10
CA PRO A 44 -24.31 3.33 -12.03
C PRO A 44 -23.82 2.07 -11.32
N LEU A 45 -24.61 1.00 -11.30
CA LEU A 45 -24.24 -0.29 -10.72
C LEU A 45 -22.99 -0.91 -11.36
N VAL A 46 -22.73 -0.62 -12.64
CA VAL A 46 -21.54 -1.11 -13.35
C VAL A 46 -20.24 -0.61 -12.70
N LEU A 47 -20.27 0.58 -12.09
CA LEU A 47 -19.13 1.13 -11.38
C LEU A 47 -19.18 0.82 -9.88
N GLN A 48 -20.36 0.92 -9.26
CA GLN A 48 -20.52 0.77 -7.81
C GLN A 48 -20.19 -0.64 -7.31
N VAL A 49 -20.59 -1.69 -8.03
CA VAL A 49 -20.33 -3.09 -7.62
C VAL A 49 -18.84 -3.42 -7.59
N PRO A 50 -18.03 -3.18 -8.65
CA PRO A 50 -16.60 -3.44 -8.58
C PRO A 50 -15.88 -2.52 -7.59
N GLN A 51 -16.30 -1.25 -7.44
CA GLN A 51 -15.71 -0.33 -6.46
C GLN A 51 -15.98 -0.76 -5.02
N THR A 52 -17.21 -1.18 -4.69
CA THR A 52 -17.53 -1.75 -3.37
C THR A 52 -16.75 -3.02 -3.11
N ALA A 53 -16.67 -3.93 -4.10
CA ALA A 53 -15.92 -5.17 -3.98
C ALA A 53 -14.43 -4.91 -3.71
N ASP A 54 -13.82 -3.94 -4.40
CA ASP A 54 -12.42 -3.57 -4.17
C ASP A 54 -12.22 -2.93 -2.79
N GLY A 55 -13.10 -2.00 -2.39
CA GLY A 55 -13.06 -1.38 -1.06
C GLY A 55 -13.18 -2.40 0.07
N VAL A 56 -14.12 -3.34 -0.02
CA VAL A 56 -14.28 -4.43 0.95
C VAL A 56 -13.07 -5.36 0.94
N SER A 57 -12.53 -5.69 -0.24
CA SER A 57 -11.36 -6.55 -0.38
C SER A 57 -10.10 -5.95 0.23
N GLN A 58 -10.00 -4.62 0.34
CA GLN A 58 -8.88 -3.93 1.01
C GLN A 58 -9.07 -3.81 2.52
N ILE A 59 -10.32 -3.72 3.01
CA ILE A 59 -10.61 -3.67 4.45
C ILE A 59 -10.32 -5.01 5.14
N ILE A 60 -10.61 -6.12 4.48
CA ILE A 60 -10.39 -7.48 5.00
C ILE A 60 -8.91 -7.68 5.42
N PRO A 61 -7.89 -7.52 4.55
CA PRO A 61 -6.50 -7.66 4.93
C PRO A 61 -6.07 -6.59 5.95
N ALA A 62 -6.55 -5.36 5.83
CA ALA A 62 -6.23 -4.30 6.78
C ALA A 62 -6.61 -4.64 8.24
N LEU A 63 -7.69 -5.40 8.45
CA LEU A 63 -8.13 -5.87 9.78
C LEU A 63 -7.58 -7.24 10.16
N THR A 64 -7.53 -8.19 9.21
CA THR A 64 -7.13 -9.58 9.50
C THR A 64 -5.63 -9.71 9.74
N LEU A 65 -4.80 -8.97 9.01
CA LEU A 65 -3.34 -8.98 9.17
C LEU A 65 -2.86 -8.54 10.56
N PRO A 66 -3.31 -7.41 11.15
CA PRO A 66 -2.89 -7.02 12.49
C PRO A 66 -3.38 -8.01 13.56
N VAL A 67 -4.60 -8.54 13.42
CA VAL A 67 -5.12 -9.56 14.35
C VAL A 67 -4.24 -10.81 14.30
N LEU A 68 -3.99 -11.35 13.10
CA LEU A 68 -3.16 -12.53 12.93
C LEU A 68 -1.73 -12.30 13.44
N THR A 69 -1.15 -11.12 13.18
CA THR A 69 0.17 -10.73 13.66
C THR A 69 0.20 -10.67 15.18
N MET A 70 -0.80 -10.08 15.83
CA MET A 70 -0.89 -10.02 17.29
C MET A 70 -1.03 -11.41 17.93
N LEU A 71 -1.83 -12.29 17.34
CA LEU A 71 -1.93 -13.69 17.78
C LEU A 71 -0.58 -14.40 17.65
N LEU A 72 0.09 -14.25 16.51
CA LEU A 72 1.40 -14.85 16.25
C LEU A 72 2.44 -14.37 17.28
N ILE A 73 2.46 -13.07 17.59
CA ILE A 73 3.36 -12.49 18.59
C ILE A 73 3.07 -13.05 19.98
N LYS A 74 1.78 -13.19 20.34
CA LYS A 74 1.38 -13.74 21.63
C LYS A 74 1.83 -15.20 21.77
N GLU A 75 1.66 -16.02 20.74
CA GLU A 75 2.14 -17.39 20.73
C GLU A 75 3.67 -17.45 20.77
N LEU A 76 4.37 -16.62 20.01
CA LEU A 76 5.84 -16.56 20.02
C LEU A 76 6.39 -16.23 21.42
N ARG A 77 5.81 -15.22 22.08
CA ARG A 77 6.16 -14.85 23.46
C ARG A 77 5.81 -15.94 24.47
N ARG A 78 4.70 -16.64 24.27
CA ARG A 78 4.29 -17.76 25.13
C ARG A 78 5.27 -18.93 25.01
N THR A 79 5.67 -19.30 23.79
CA THR A 79 6.68 -20.32 23.54
C THR A 79 8.03 -19.93 24.14
N GLU A 80 8.44 -18.66 24.01
CA GLU A 80 9.67 -18.15 24.60
C GLU A 80 9.63 -18.18 26.14
N SER A 81 8.54 -17.72 26.75
CA SER A 81 8.36 -17.77 28.21
C SER A 81 8.40 -19.20 28.74
N ASN A 82 7.72 -20.13 28.06
CA ASN A 82 7.76 -21.54 28.44
C ASN A 82 9.16 -22.13 28.30
N ARG A 83 9.87 -21.80 27.23
CA ARG A 83 11.26 -22.22 27.01
C ARG A 83 12.19 -21.66 28.08
N ASN A 84 12.04 -20.39 28.44
CA ASN A 84 12.81 -19.75 29.52
C ASN A 84 12.53 -20.38 30.89
N LYS A 85 11.29 -20.80 31.18
CA LYS A 85 10.96 -21.54 32.41
C LYS A 85 11.67 -22.89 32.48
N VAL A 86 11.70 -23.64 31.37
CA VAL A 86 12.40 -24.93 31.27
C VAL A 86 13.92 -24.76 31.39
N LEU A 87 14.48 -23.72 30.75
CA LEU A 87 15.92 -23.39 30.84
C LEU A 87 16.31 -22.84 32.23
N ALA A 88 15.44 -22.13 32.93
CA ALA A 88 15.71 -21.69 34.30
C ALA A 88 15.82 -22.86 35.29
N THR A 89 15.20 -24.01 34.98
CA THR A 89 15.34 -25.26 35.74
C THR A 89 16.66 -25.98 35.46
N HIS A 90 17.30 -25.73 34.30
CA HIS A 90 18.58 -26.31 33.91
C HIS A 90 19.67 -25.23 33.80
N GLN A 91 20.49 -25.05 34.84
CA GLN A 91 21.64 -24.12 34.88
C GLN A 91 22.48 -24.19 33.58
N SER A 92 22.17 -23.34 32.60
CA SER A 92 22.99 -23.13 31.41
C SER A 92 22.69 -21.76 30.82
N SER A 93 23.71 -20.92 30.92
CA SER A 93 23.85 -19.63 30.29
C SER A 93 23.68 -19.74 28.77
N GLY A 94 22.77 -18.95 28.18
CA GLY A 94 22.61 -18.93 26.73
C GLY A 94 21.41 -18.15 26.22
N VAL A 95 21.47 -16.82 26.32
CA VAL A 95 20.58 -15.86 25.63
C VAL A 95 20.52 -16.17 24.12
N PRO A 96 19.32 -16.12 23.50
CA PRO A 96 19.06 -15.01 22.57
C PRO A 96 17.58 -14.54 22.59
N SER A 97 17.10 -13.89 23.66
CA SER A 97 15.81 -13.17 23.61
C SER A 97 15.87 -11.88 22.77
N SER A 98 17.07 -11.33 22.52
CA SER A 98 17.20 -10.02 21.86
C SER A 98 16.92 -10.03 20.35
N LYS A 99 17.22 -11.14 19.65
CA LYS A 99 17.00 -11.26 18.19
C LYS A 99 15.53 -11.51 17.84
N THR A 100 14.81 -12.27 18.67
CA THR A 100 13.37 -12.52 18.54
C THR A 100 12.57 -11.25 18.83
N ASP A 101 12.97 -10.47 19.84
CA ASP A 101 12.34 -9.19 20.18
C ASP A 101 12.50 -8.12 19.09
N HIS A 102 13.69 -7.97 18.50
CA HIS A 102 13.92 -6.98 17.44
C HIS A 102 13.12 -7.30 16.17
N THR A 103 13.07 -8.58 15.79
CA THR A 103 12.31 -9.05 14.62
C THR A 103 10.81 -8.87 14.83
N THR A 104 10.32 -9.21 16.01
CA THR A 104 8.92 -9.04 16.40
C THR A 104 8.51 -7.56 16.37
N LYS A 105 9.32 -6.68 16.95
CA LYS A 105 9.07 -5.23 16.96
C LYS A 105 9.01 -4.66 15.54
N MET A 106 9.90 -5.09 14.65
CA MET A 106 9.89 -4.67 13.25
C MET A 106 8.63 -5.12 12.52
N ILE A 107 8.23 -6.39 12.68
CA ILE A 107 7.01 -6.94 12.07
C ILE A 107 5.78 -6.18 12.58
N THR A 108 5.68 -5.87 13.88
CA THR A 108 4.55 -5.11 14.42
C THR A 108 4.46 -3.70 13.81
N ILE A 109 5.57 -2.96 13.75
CA ILE A 109 5.58 -1.60 13.19
C ILE A 109 5.16 -1.60 11.73
N MET A 110 5.68 -2.56 10.96
CA MET A 110 5.36 -2.73 9.55
C MET A 110 3.88 -3.09 9.32
N THR A 111 3.33 -4.00 10.12
CA THR A 111 1.91 -4.35 10.03
C THR A 111 1.02 -3.16 10.39
N VAL A 112 1.37 -2.39 11.43
CA VAL A 112 0.61 -1.18 11.80
C VAL A 112 0.67 -0.13 10.68
N ALA A 113 1.83 0.11 10.09
CA ALA A 113 1.99 1.02 8.96
C ALA A 113 1.19 0.56 7.74
N SER A 114 1.18 -0.75 7.45
CA SER A 114 0.40 -1.35 6.35
C SER A 114 -1.10 -1.17 6.57
N THR A 115 -1.61 -1.52 7.76
CA THR A 115 -3.03 -1.32 8.13
C THR A 115 -3.44 0.15 8.03
N PHE A 116 -2.58 1.07 8.50
CA PHE A 116 -2.88 2.50 8.46
C PHE A 116 -2.83 3.08 7.04
N SER A 117 -2.07 2.46 6.13
CA SER A 117 -2.00 2.90 4.74
C SER A 117 -3.16 2.35 3.89
N GLU A 118 -3.54 1.09 4.10
CA GLU A 118 -4.57 0.41 3.30
C GLU A 118 -5.99 0.68 3.83
N GLY A 119 -6.16 0.79 5.14
CA GLY A 119 -7.46 1.02 5.79
C GLY A 119 -8.18 2.28 5.30
N PRO A 120 -7.53 3.46 5.24
CA PRO A 120 -8.17 4.69 4.74
C PRO A 120 -8.63 4.58 3.30
N ILE A 121 -7.89 3.87 2.43
CA ILE A 121 -8.25 3.70 1.02
C ILE A 121 -9.55 2.91 0.89
N GLY A 122 -9.69 1.78 1.59
CA GLY A 122 -10.91 1.00 1.58
C GLY A 122 -12.15 1.80 2.02
N LEU A 123 -11.98 2.69 3.01
CA LEU A 123 -13.05 3.57 3.49
C LEU A 123 -13.39 4.69 2.47
N ILE A 124 -12.37 5.31 1.89
CA ILE A 124 -12.48 6.34 0.84
C ILE A 124 -13.34 5.84 -0.33
N LEU A 125 -13.15 4.59 -0.74
CA LEU A 125 -13.90 3.98 -1.85
C LEU A 125 -15.37 3.79 -1.53
N ILE A 126 -15.70 3.38 -0.30
CA ILE A 126 -17.10 3.26 0.14
C ILE A 126 -17.74 4.64 0.23
N VAL A 127 -17.04 5.63 0.80
CA VAL A 127 -17.53 7.01 0.90
C VAL A 127 -17.78 7.60 -0.49
N GLN A 128 -16.92 7.32 -1.47
CA GLN A 128 -17.07 7.83 -2.84
C GLN A 128 -18.37 7.41 -3.52
N ILE A 129 -18.95 6.27 -3.12
CA ILE A 129 -20.19 5.73 -3.70
C ILE A 129 -21.42 6.51 -3.22
N PHE A 130 -21.40 7.00 -1.99
CA PHE A 130 -22.51 7.72 -1.37
C PHE A 130 -22.36 9.25 -1.44
N ALA A 131 -21.20 9.75 -1.87
CA ALA A 131 -20.87 11.16 -1.78
C ALA A 131 -21.12 11.93 -3.09
N GLY A 132 -21.49 13.20 -2.96
CA GLY A 132 -21.73 14.10 -4.09
C GLY A 132 -20.45 14.56 -4.82
N PRO A 133 -20.58 15.25 -5.96
CA PRO A 133 -19.47 15.57 -6.88
C PRO A 133 -18.31 16.38 -6.25
N SER A 134 -18.58 17.21 -5.25
CA SER A 134 -17.52 17.95 -4.54
C SER A 134 -16.66 17.04 -3.67
N VAL A 135 -17.28 16.02 -3.05
CA VAL A 135 -16.59 15.06 -2.20
C VAL A 135 -15.80 14.07 -3.05
N THR A 136 -16.32 13.64 -4.21
CA THR A 136 -15.61 12.70 -5.09
C THR A 136 -14.26 13.24 -5.56
N THR A 137 -14.13 14.55 -5.78
CA THR A 137 -12.87 15.20 -6.15
C THR A 137 -11.84 15.14 -5.01
N ILE A 138 -12.27 15.45 -3.79
CA ILE A 138 -11.41 15.36 -2.59
C ILE A 138 -10.95 13.91 -2.37
N THR A 139 -11.89 12.98 -2.47
CA THR A 139 -11.66 11.55 -2.30
C THR A 139 -10.71 11.00 -3.35
N ALA A 140 -10.77 11.49 -4.61
CA ALA A 140 -9.83 11.12 -5.66
C ALA A 140 -8.39 11.57 -5.35
N ASN A 141 -8.20 12.81 -4.90
CA ASN A 141 -6.88 13.32 -4.52
C ASN A 141 -6.29 12.55 -3.33
N LEU A 142 -7.11 12.29 -2.31
CA LEU A 142 -6.71 11.46 -1.17
C LEU A 142 -6.29 10.06 -1.61
N ASN A 143 -7.04 9.45 -2.54
CA ASN A 143 -6.72 8.12 -3.06
C ASN A 143 -5.34 8.06 -3.72
N VAL A 144 -4.93 9.12 -4.44
CA VAL A 144 -3.57 9.22 -5.02
C VAL A 144 -2.51 9.28 -3.92
N ILE A 145 -2.72 10.10 -2.89
CA ILE A 145 -1.78 10.27 -1.78
C ILE A 145 -1.62 8.96 -1.01
N PHE A 146 -2.72 8.34 -0.58
CA PHE A 146 -2.67 7.08 0.15
C PHE A 146 -2.13 5.94 -0.73
N GLY A 147 -2.44 5.92 -2.03
CA GLY A 147 -1.84 4.98 -2.97
C GLY A 147 -0.31 5.08 -3.02
N ALA A 148 0.24 6.29 -2.96
CA ALA A 148 1.68 6.49 -2.86
C ALA A 148 2.26 5.95 -1.54
N ILE A 149 1.55 6.12 -0.42
CA ILE A 149 1.95 5.56 0.89
C ILE A 149 1.95 4.02 0.84
N VAL A 150 0.94 3.40 0.21
CA VAL A 150 0.89 1.94 0.04
C VAL A 150 2.06 1.43 -0.82
N ALA A 151 2.40 2.16 -1.88
CA ALA A 151 3.56 1.83 -2.70
C ALA A 151 4.86 1.89 -1.90
N LEU A 152 5.05 2.94 -1.09
CA LEU A 152 6.19 3.05 -0.18
C LEU A 152 6.21 1.91 0.83
N ASN A 153 5.07 1.57 1.42
CA ASN A 153 4.94 0.45 2.34
C ASN A 153 5.34 -0.88 1.67
N THR A 154 4.93 -1.11 0.43
CA THR A 154 5.32 -2.31 -0.35
C THR A 154 6.84 -2.39 -0.59
N ILE A 155 7.51 -1.25 -0.82
CA ILE A 155 8.97 -1.19 -0.92
C ILE A 155 9.61 -1.61 0.42
N THR A 156 9.04 -1.20 1.55
CA THR A 156 9.56 -1.65 2.87
C THR A 156 9.44 -3.16 3.05
N HIS A 157 8.42 -3.82 2.50
CA HIS A 157 8.31 -5.29 2.49
C HIS A 157 9.46 -5.97 1.78
N CYS A 158 9.91 -5.43 0.64
CA CYS A 158 11.09 -5.93 -0.06
C CYS A 158 12.37 -5.82 0.81
N LEU A 159 12.56 -4.68 1.48
CA LEU A 159 13.70 -4.45 2.37
C LEU A 159 13.68 -5.36 3.59
N VAL A 160 12.51 -5.56 4.20
CA VAL A 160 12.32 -6.46 5.34
C VAL A 160 12.69 -7.90 4.99
N CYS A 161 12.32 -8.39 3.80
CA CYS A 161 12.71 -9.72 3.32
C CYS A 161 14.24 -9.88 3.24
N ILE A 162 14.98 -8.84 2.84
CA ILE A 162 16.45 -8.83 2.82
C ILE A 162 17.01 -8.83 4.26
N VAL A 163 16.43 -8.07 5.18
CA VAL A 163 16.93 -7.96 6.56
C VAL A 163 16.65 -9.22 7.39
N ILE A 164 15.52 -9.89 7.19
CA ILE A 164 15.13 -11.08 7.97
C ILE A 164 15.75 -12.36 7.39
N SER A 165 15.70 -12.58 6.08
CA SER A 165 16.04 -13.88 5.52
C SER A 165 17.53 -14.02 5.23
N SER A 166 18.20 -14.88 6.02
CA SER A 166 19.58 -15.28 5.74
C SER A 166 19.73 -15.99 4.39
N ARG A 167 18.67 -16.68 3.93
CA ARG A 167 18.63 -17.32 2.61
C ARG A 167 18.50 -16.30 1.48
N TYR A 168 17.63 -15.31 1.63
CA TYR A 168 17.45 -14.24 0.63
C TYR A 168 18.74 -13.41 0.46
N ARG A 169 19.42 -13.09 1.56
CA ARG A 169 20.74 -12.42 1.52
C ARG A 169 21.78 -13.21 0.75
N LYS A 170 21.85 -14.53 0.96
CA LYS A 170 22.78 -15.41 0.23
C LYS A 170 22.50 -15.40 -1.27
N THR A 171 21.24 -15.55 -1.68
CA THR A 171 20.87 -15.52 -3.10
C THR A 171 21.18 -14.17 -3.77
N VAL A 172 20.86 -13.04 -3.12
CA VAL A 172 21.20 -11.70 -3.65
C VAL A 172 22.70 -11.52 -3.80
N LEU A 173 23.48 -11.95 -2.79
CA LEU A 173 24.94 -11.91 -2.85
C LEU A 173 25.49 -12.81 -3.95
N GLU A 174 24.94 -14.00 -4.18
CA GLU A 174 25.34 -14.90 -5.27
C GLU A 174 25.06 -14.28 -6.65
N VAL A 175 23.87 -13.72 -6.86
CA VAL A 175 23.51 -13.06 -8.13
C VAL A 175 24.40 -11.84 -8.41
N PHE A 176 24.64 -10.99 -7.41
CA PHE A 176 25.52 -9.82 -7.58
C PHE A 176 26.99 -10.19 -7.70
N LYS A 177 27.46 -11.26 -7.02
CA LYS A 177 28.85 -11.76 -7.17
C LYS A 177 29.08 -12.41 -8.53
N PHE A 178 28.10 -13.15 -9.06
CA PHE A 178 28.19 -13.68 -10.43
C PHE A 178 28.35 -12.56 -11.44
N LYS A 179 27.61 -11.46 -11.28
CA LYS A 179 27.74 -10.28 -12.16
C LYS A 179 29.13 -9.61 -12.12
N ASN A 180 29.84 -9.69 -11.00
CA ASN A 180 31.22 -9.17 -10.89
C ASN A 180 32.28 -10.13 -11.47
N ASN A 181 32.00 -11.43 -11.58
CA ASN A 181 32.91 -12.42 -12.16
C ASN A 181 32.73 -12.63 -13.67
N THR A 182 31.62 -12.20 -14.27
CA THR A 182 31.37 -12.30 -15.73
C THR A 182 31.89 -11.08 -16.52
N LYS A 183 32.72 -10.22 -15.91
CA LYS A 183 33.32 -9.03 -16.55
C LYS A 183 34.85 -9.06 -16.62
N ARG A 184 35.46 -10.24 -16.56
CA ARG A 184 36.92 -10.42 -16.72
C ARG A 184 37.24 -11.32 -17.89
#